data_AF-A0A9R1U6W5-F1
#
_entry.id   AF-A0A9R1U6W5-F1
#
_cell.length_a   1.000
_cell.length_b   1.000
_cell.length_c   1.000
_cell.angle_alpha   90.00
_cell.angle_beta   90.00
_cell.angle_gamma   90.00
#
_symmetry.space_group_name_H-M   'P 1'
#
loop_
_entity.id
_entity.type
_entity.pdbx_description
1 polymer ?
#
loop_
_entity_poly.entity_id
_entity_poly.type
_entity_poly.pdbx_seq_one_letter_code
_entity_poly.pdbx_strand_id
1 'polypeptide(L)'
;MMKLNQEFIENEGPLFRYVCQRFDDLAKKVDSVKRSILNDIDQKIKTVNTNIAAMTGAQVPVDLEKIRKTLDTVLPLTQLNDFLAFDAELSLSEDKRTALIGLFEYLTANCSSLASCMCKLFPAIFTKVVQSECSGQGTKKRGIPSKRSFKDTATYACFEVVMRNKFHDTNKLITKVGNWLARWSHREGRRKNRPNPMADPRAS
;
A
#
# COMPACT_ATOMS: atom_id res chain seq x y z
N MET A 1 11.55 44.05 24.85
CA MET A 1 10.30 43.67 24.14
C MET A 1 10.13 42.15 24.05
N MET A 2 10.17 41.42 25.17
CA MET A 2 9.97 39.95 25.18
C MET A 2 9.14 39.46 26.38
N LYS A 3 8.59 40.37 27.19
CA LYS A 3 7.76 40.00 28.36
C LYS A 3 6.25 40.03 28.11
N LEU A 4 5.79 40.67 27.02
CA LEU A 4 4.36 40.78 26.68
C LEU A 4 3.77 39.54 26.01
N ASN A 5 4.59 38.62 25.49
CA ASN A 5 4.11 37.41 24.82
C ASN A 5 3.95 36.19 25.75
N GLN A 6 4.43 36.28 27.00
CA GLN A 6 4.40 35.14 27.93
C GLN A 6 3.21 35.21 28.91
N GLU A 7 2.75 36.41 29.27
CA GLU A 7 1.54 36.61 30.09
C GLU A 7 0.22 36.42 29.31
N PHE A 8 0.25 36.50 27.97
CA PHE A 8 -0.94 36.29 27.15
C PHE A 8 -1.35 34.81 27.07
N ILE A 9 -0.40 33.89 27.24
CA ILE A 9 -0.63 32.43 27.09
C ILE A 9 -1.19 31.81 28.39
N GLU A 10 -0.96 32.43 29.55
CA GLU A 10 -1.36 31.87 30.85
C GLU A 10 -2.75 32.32 31.33
N ASN A 11 -3.38 33.28 30.63
CA ASN A 11 -4.69 33.86 31.02
C ASN A 11 -5.80 33.65 29.98
N GLU A 12 -5.62 32.73 29.03
CA GLU A 12 -6.65 32.40 28.06
C GLU A 12 -7.69 31.46 28.70
N GLY A 13 -8.80 32.07 29.10
CA GLY A 13 -9.93 31.39 29.71
C GLY A 13 -10.51 30.25 28.84
N PRO A 14 -11.39 29.41 29.42
CA PRO A 14 -11.96 28.23 28.76
C PRO A 14 -12.63 28.54 27.40
N LEU A 15 -13.08 29.79 27.19
CA LEU A 15 -13.64 30.26 25.93
C LEU A 15 -12.62 30.25 24.77
N PHE A 16 -11.38 30.71 24.99
CA PHE A 16 -10.36 30.77 23.95
C PHE A 16 -9.92 29.36 23.52
N ARG A 17 -9.65 28.49 24.50
CA ARG A 17 -9.34 27.07 24.25
C ARG A 17 -10.45 26.38 23.45
N TYR A 18 -11.71 26.64 23.81
CA TYR A 18 -12.86 26.13 23.07
C TYR A 18 -12.90 26.62 21.62
N VAL A 19 -12.64 27.90 21.38
CA VAL A 19 -12.59 28.49 20.04
C VAL A 19 -11.46 27.88 19.21
N CYS A 20 -10.24 27.77 19.74
CA CYS A 20 -9.12 27.11 19.06
C CYS A 20 -9.44 25.67 18.69
N GLN A 21 -10.01 24.90 19.63
CA GLN A 21 -10.42 23.53 19.36
C GLN A 21 -11.45 23.44 18.23
N ARG A 22 -12.41 24.37 18.17
CA ARG A 22 -13.39 24.44 17.08
C ARG A 22 -12.75 24.79 15.74
N PHE A 23 -11.76 25.69 15.73
CA PHE A 23 -10.99 26.00 14.52
C PHE A 23 -10.17 24.80 14.03
N ASP A 24 -9.51 24.06 14.92
CA ASP A 24 -8.78 22.84 14.57
C ASP A 24 -9.69 21.75 14.01
N ASP A 25 -10.86 21.56 14.61
CA ASP A 25 -11.86 20.62 14.11
C ASP A 25 -12.40 21.03 12.73
N LEU A 26 -12.57 22.32 12.50
CA LEU A 26 -12.96 22.86 11.20
C LEU A 26 -11.86 22.64 10.15
N ALA A 27 -10.60 22.93 10.50
CA ALA A 27 -9.45 22.70 9.62
C ALA A 27 -9.34 21.22 9.22
N LYS A 28 -9.48 20.29 10.17
CA LYS A 28 -9.51 18.84 9.88
C LYS A 28 -10.64 18.45 8.94
N LYS A 29 -11.83 19.02 9.10
CA LYS A 29 -12.97 18.77 8.19
C LYS A 29 -12.70 19.31 6.80
N VAL A 30 -12.16 20.52 6.68
CA VAL A 30 -11.76 21.12 5.40
C VAL A 30 -10.72 20.25 4.70
N ASP A 31 -9.70 19.77 5.41
CA ASP A 31 -8.69 18.87 4.86
C ASP A 31 -9.28 17.53 4.42
N SER A 32 -10.23 16.99 5.18
CA SER A 32 -10.93 15.75 4.82
C SER A 32 -11.76 15.93 3.55
N VAL A 33 -12.49 17.05 3.43
CA VAL A 33 -13.28 17.36 2.23
C VAL A 33 -12.37 17.61 1.04
N LYS A 34 -11.28 18.36 1.22
CA LYS A 34 -10.26 18.59 0.19
C LYS A 34 -9.71 17.27 -0.35
N ARG A 35 -9.30 16.36 0.54
CA ARG A 35 -8.84 15.02 0.13
C ARG A 35 -9.92 14.23 -0.61
N SER A 36 -11.17 14.32 -0.16
CA SER A 36 -12.28 13.64 -0.84
C SER A 36 -12.51 14.19 -2.26
N ILE A 37 -12.47 15.51 -2.44
CA ILE A 37 -12.65 16.15 -3.75
C ILE A 37 -11.49 15.81 -4.68
N LEU A 38 -10.25 15.90 -4.19
CA LEU A 38 -9.07 15.54 -4.99
C LEU A 38 -9.14 14.08 -5.45
N ASN A 39 -9.53 13.17 -4.55
CA ASN A 39 -9.72 11.77 -4.91
C ASN A 39 -10.83 11.56 -5.96
N ASP A 40 -11.96 12.27 -5.85
CA ASP A 40 -13.06 12.18 -6.83
C ASP A 40 -12.64 12.72 -8.20
N ILE A 41 -11.89 13.83 -8.24
CA ILE A 41 -11.34 14.41 -9.47
C ILE A 41 -10.35 13.42 -10.11
N ASP A 42 -9.42 12.86 -9.34
CA ASP A 42 -8.47 11.87 -9.84
C ASP A 42 -9.17 10.62 -10.39
N GLN A 43 -10.24 10.15 -9.73
CA GLN A 43 -11.05 9.05 -10.22
C GLN A 43 -11.75 9.39 -11.54
N LYS A 44 -12.29 10.60 -11.67
CA LYS A 44 -12.93 11.06 -12.91
C LYS A 44 -11.92 11.19 -14.04
N ILE A 45 -10.73 11.74 -13.79
CA ILE A 45 -9.65 11.82 -14.77
C ILE A 45 -9.22 10.42 -15.22
N LYS A 46 -9.04 9.48 -14.29
CA LYS A 46 -8.71 8.09 -14.62
C LYS A 46 -9.80 7.43 -15.46
N THR A 47 -11.07 7.63 -15.12
CA THR A 47 -12.22 7.10 -15.86
C THR A 47 -12.26 7.64 -17.28
N VAL A 48 -12.06 8.95 -17.45
CA VAL A 48 -11.98 9.60 -18.77
C VAL A 48 -10.82 9.02 -19.57
N ASN A 49 -9.63 8.89 -18.98
CA ASN A 49 -8.46 8.34 -19.66
C ASN A 49 -8.66 6.87 -20.06
N THR A 50 -9.28 6.05 -19.21
CA THR A 50 -9.62 4.66 -19.56
C THR A 50 -10.65 4.58 -20.67
N ASN A 51 -11.63 5.49 -20.70
CA ASN A 51 -12.63 5.53 -21.77
C ASN A 51 -12.00 5.95 -23.11
N ILE A 52 -11.11 6.95 -23.09
CA ILE A 52 -10.37 7.37 -24.28
C ILE A 52 -9.48 6.24 -24.79
N ALA A 53 -8.78 5.54 -23.88
CA ALA A 53 -7.95 4.37 -24.23
C ALA A 53 -8.78 3.22 -24.82
N ALA A 54 -9.97 2.95 -24.27
CA ALA A 54 -10.89 1.95 -24.79
C ALA A 54 -11.45 2.32 -26.17
N MET A 55 -11.71 3.61 -26.42
CA MET A 55 -12.21 4.10 -27.71
C MET A 55 -11.14 4.14 -28.80
N THR A 56 -9.87 4.36 -28.44
CA THR A 56 -8.75 4.48 -29.39
C THR A 56 -7.95 3.20 -29.57
N GLY A 57 -8.23 2.15 -28.77
CA GLY A 57 -7.41 0.93 -28.73
C GLY A 57 -5.99 1.14 -28.19
N ALA A 58 -5.63 2.37 -27.82
CA ALA A 58 -4.34 2.73 -27.27
C ALA A 58 -4.40 2.58 -25.74
N GLN A 59 -3.67 1.62 -25.18
CA GLN A 59 -3.33 1.73 -23.75
C GLN A 59 -2.60 3.06 -23.55
N VAL A 60 -3.00 3.84 -22.55
CA VAL A 60 -2.20 4.99 -22.11
C VAL A 60 -0.79 4.47 -21.86
N PRO A 61 0.24 4.94 -22.58
CA PRO A 61 1.58 4.43 -22.41
C PRO A 61 2.05 4.79 -21.00
N VAL A 62 2.09 3.79 -20.12
CA VAL A 62 2.71 3.93 -18.81
C VAL A 62 4.21 3.95 -19.06
N ASP A 63 4.84 5.11 -18.82
CA ASP A 63 6.29 5.26 -18.91
C ASP A 63 6.94 4.56 -17.71
N LEU A 64 7.25 3.27 -17.89
CA LEU A 64 7.88 2.43 -16.88
C LEU A 64 9.29 2.91 -16.51
N GLU A 65 10.01 3.53 -17.45
CA GLU A 65 11.34 4.08 -17.18
C GLU A 65 11.25 5.28 -16.25
N LYS A 66 10.27 6.17 -16.48
CA LYS A 66 9.97 7.27 -15.55
C LYS A 66 9.59 6.74 -14.18
N ILE A 67 8.68 5.76 -14.09
CA ILE A 67 8.28 5.15 -12.81
C ILE A 67 9.50 4.57 -12.07
N ARG A 68 10.33 3.82 -12.78
CA ARG A 68 11.54 3.19 -12.20
C ARG A 68 12.52 4.24 -11.68
N LYS A 69 12.74 5.31 -12.43
CA LYS A 69 13.58 6.45 -12.01
C LYS A 69 13.00 7.19 -10.81
N THR A 70 11.68 7.41 -10.77
CA THR A 70 11.04 8.11 -9.65
C THR A 70 11.07 7.29 -8.37
N LEU A 71 10.86 5.98 -8.45
CA LEU A 71 10.96 5.10 -7.28
C LEU A 71 12.39 5.02 -6.74
N ASP A 72 13.37 5.05 -7.65
CA ASP A 72 14.81 4.99 -7.33
C ASP A 72 15.15 3.86 -6.35
N THR A 73 14.63 2.66 -6.64
CA THR A 73 14.76 1.49 -5.78
C THR A 73 14.76 0.22 -6.62
N VAL A 74 15.61 -0.73 -6.25
CA VAL A 74 15.65 -2.05 -6.89
C VAL A 74 14.60 -2.93 -6.25
N LEU A 75 13.55 -3.23 -7.01
CA LEU A 75 12.49 -4.16 -6.61
C LEU A 75 12.72 -5.55 -7.24
N PRO A 76 12.36 -6.66 -6.57
CA PRO A 76 11.73 -6.73 -5.25
C PRO A 76 12.73 -6.59 -4.10
N LEU A 77 12.27 -6.00 -2.99
CA LEU A 77 13.04 -5.79 -1.77
C LEU A 77 13.31 -7.11 -1.06
N THR A 78 14.59 -7.40 -0.82
CA THR A 78 15.05 -8.68 -0.29
C THR A 78 15.18 -8.68 1.23
N GLN A 79 15.48 -7.53 1.83
CA GLN A 79 15.65 -7.35 3.27
C GLN A 79 14.51 -6.52 3.88
N LEU A 80 14.20 -6.78 5.15
CA LEU A 80 13.19 -6.01 5.88
C LEU A 80 13.59 -4.54 6.03
N ASN A 81 14.87 -4.25 6.29
CA ASN A 81 15.32 -2.87 6.49
C ASN A 81 15.16 -2.04 5.22
N ASP A 82 15.47 -2.61 4.05
CA ASP A 82 15.27 -1.95 2.76
C ASP A 82 13.77 -1.66 2.51
N PHE A 83 12.90 -2.62 2.88
CA PHE A 83 11.46 -2.41 2.83
C PHE A 83 10.99 -1.27 3.74
N LEU A 84 11.50 -1.19 4.97
CA LEU A 84 11.12 -0.12 5.91
C LEU A 84 11.65 1.24 5.48
N ALA A 85 12.87 1.31 4.93
CA ALA A 85 13.42 2.54 4.37
C ALA A 85 12.59 3.03 3.19
N PHE A 86 12.29 2.14 2.25
CA PHE A 86 11.41 2.42 1.11
C PHE A 86 10.02 2.90 1.55
N ASP A 87 9.41 2.24 2.55
CA ASP A 87 8.09 2.62 3.06
C ASP A 87 8.07 3.99 3.77
N ALA A 88 9.16 4.32 4.47
CA ALA A 88 9.36 5.64 5.06
C ALA A 88 9.46 6.72 3.97
N GLU A 89 10.22 6.47 2.90
CA GLU A 89 10.33 7.39 1.77
C GLU A 89 8.98 7.62 1.06
N LEU A 90 8.17 6.58 0.89
CA LEU A 90 6.80 6.71 0.37
C LEU A 90 5.91 7.57 1.27
N SER A 91 6.14 7.55 2.58
CA SER A 91 5.38 8.39 3.51
C SER A 91 5.71 9.87 3.33
N LEU A 92 6.93 10.18 2.89
CA LEU A 92 7.45 11.54 2.74
C LEU A 92 7.28 12.12 1.33
N SER A 93 7.37 11.29 0.29
CA SER A 93 7.34 11.71 -1.11
C SER A 93 6.03 11.36 -1.80
N GLU A 94 5.28 12.39 -2.22
CA GLU A 94 4.06 12.20 -3.02
C GLU A 94 4.38 11.63 -4.42
N ASP A 95 5.48 12.07 -5.03
CA ASP A 95 5.92 11.56 -6.34
C ASP A 95 6.20 10.05 -6.30
N LYS A 96 6.86 9.56 -5.25
CA LYS A 96 7.11 8.13 -5.08
C LYS A 96 5.82 7.34 -4.87
N ARG A 97 4.84 7.88 -4.12
CA ARG A 97 3.51 7.25 -3.99
C ARG A 97 2.80 7.17 -5.33
N THR A 98 2.77 8.25 -6.08
CA THR A 98 2.15 8.31 -7.40
C THR A 98 2.81 7.33 -8.37
N ALA A 99 4.14 7.24 -8.36
CA ALA A 99 4.89 6.26 -9.16
C ALA A 99 4.56 4.82 -8.76
N LEU A 100 4.47 4.52 -7.45
CA LEU A 100 4.13 3.18 -6.98
C LEU A 100 2.68 2.80 -7.34
N ILE A 101 1.74 3.75 -7.23
CA ILE A 101 0.35 3.57 -7.68
C ILE A 101 0.32 3.28 -9.18
N GLY A 102 1.07 4.03 -9.99
CA GLY A 102 1.18 3.78 -11.44
C GLY A 102 1.76 2.40 -11.76
N LEU A 103 2.77 1.96 -11.01
CA LEU A 103 3.33 0.60 -11.13
C LEU A 103 2.27 -0.46 -10.80
N PHE A 104 1.50 -0.26 -9.73
CA PHE A 104 0.43 -1.17 -9.33
C PHE A 104 -0.69 -1.25 -10.36
N GLU A 105 -1.10 -0.11 -10.93
CA GLU A 105 -2.09 -0.06 -12.00
C GLU A 105 -1.60 -0.82 -13.23
N TYR A 106 -0.34 -0.62 -13.63
CA TYR A 106 0.28 -1.35 -14.74
C TYR A 106 0.31 -2.87 -14.49
N LEU A 107 0.86 -3.32 -13.35
CA LEU A 107 1.00 -4.74 -13.03
C LEU A 107 -0.34 -5.47 -12.90
N THR A 108 -1.39 -4.73 -12.54
CA THR A 108 -2.73 -5.29 -12.30
C THR A 108 -3.70 -5.04 -13.44
N ALA A 109 -3.32 -4.35 -14.52
CA ALA A 109 -4.20 -4.02 -15.65
C ALA A 109 -5.04 -5.21 -16.11
N ASN A 110 -4.37 -6.35 -16.35
CA ASN A 110 -4.99 -7.59 -16.87
C ASN A 110 -5.40 -8.59 -15.79
N CYS A 111 -5.60 -8.16 -14.55
CA CYS A 111 -6.08 -9.04 -13.48
C CYS A 111 -7.61 -8.96 -13.34
N SER A 112 -8.26 -10.13 -13.37
CA SER A 112 -9.71 -10.26 -13.21
C SER A 112 -10.18 -10.39 -11.76
N SER A 113 -9.26 -10.58 -10.81
CA SER A 113 -9.60 -10.74 -9.40
C SER A 113 -8.54 -10.16 -8.47
N LEU A 114 -8.98 -9.74 -7.28
CA LEU A 114 -8.10 -9.24 -6.22
C LEU A 114 -7.01 -10.24 -5.83
N ALA A 115 -7.34 -11.54 -5.79
CA ALA A 115 -6.36 -12.58 -5.50
C ALA A 115 -5.27 -12.65 -6.58
N SER A 116 -5.65 -12.55 -7.86
CA SER A 116 -4.71 -12.49 -8.98
C SER A 116 -3.83 -11.24 -8.90
N CYS A 117 -4.40 -10.06 -8.60
CA CYS A 117 -3.66 -8.83 -8.40
C CYS A 117 -2.58 -8.98 -7.31
N MET A 118 -2.97 -9.44 -6.10
CA MET A 118 -2.02 -9.64 -5.00
C MET A 118 -0.91 -10.63 -5.35
N CYS A 119 -1.23 -11.69 -6.10
CA CYS A 119 -0.24 -12.67 -6.53
C CYS A 119 0.79 -12.12 -7.51
N LYS A 120 0.46 -11.10 -8.32
CA LYS A 120 1.41 -10.43 -9.21
C LYS A 120 2.14 -9.29 -8.51
N LEU A 121 1.41 -8.45 -7.78
CA LEU A 121 1.89 -7.19 -7.24
C LEU A 121 2.88 -7.41 -6.08
N PHE A 122 2.51 -8.14 -5.04
CA PHE A 122 3.36 -8.23 -3.86
C PHE A 122 4.73 -8.89 -4.12
N PRO A 123 4.85 -9.97 -4.91
CA PRO A 123 6.16 -10.53 -5.25
C PRO A 123 7.03 -9.61 -6.11
N ALA A 124 6.42 -8.65 -6.82
CA ALA A 124 7.15 -7.64 -7.55
C ALA A 124 7.72 -6.55 -6.62
N ILE A 125 7.18 -6.39 -5.41
CA ILE A 125 7.62 -5.35 -4.46
C ILE A 125 8.56 -5.91 -3.41
N PHE A 126 8.27 -7.08 -2.85
CA PHE A 126 9.08 -7.64 -1.78
C PHE A 126 9.11 -9.16 -1.82
N THR A 127 10.24 -9.70 -1.37
CA THR A 127 10.46 -11.15 -1.32
C THR A 127 9.76 -11.80 -0.13
N LYS A 128 9.86 -13.13 -0.04
CA LYS A 128 9.28 -13.89 1.07
C LYS A 128 9.93 -13.60 2.42
N VAL A 129 11.18 -13.16 2.42
CA VAL A 129 11.89 -12.76 3.64
C VAL A 129 11.17 -11.55 4.26
N VAL A 130 10.83 -10.54 3.46
CA VAL A 130 10.02 -9.42 3.93
C VAL A 130 8.60 -9.87 4.28
N GLN A 131 8.01 -10.76 3.46
CA GLN A 131 6.68 -11.31 3.71
C GLN A 131 6.57 -12.03 5.06
N SER A 132 7.59 -12.77 5.49
CA SER A 132 7.57 -13.52 6.75
C SER A 132 7.52 -12.61 7.97
N GLU A 133 8.09 -11.42 7.87
CA GLU A 133 8.15 -10.40 8.93
C GLU A 133 6.87 -9.56 9.03
N CYS A 134 6.06 -9.54 7.97
CA CYS A 134 4.82 -8.80 7.90
C CYS A 134 3.57 -9.67 8.17
N SER A 135 2.51 -9.02 8.62
CA SER A 135 1.18 -9.58 8.80
C SER A 135 0.14 -8.53 8.44
N GLY A 136 -1.11 -8.92 8.16
CA GLY A 136 -2.14 -7.94 7.80
C GLY A 136 -2.32 -6.84 8.86
N GLN A 137 -2.58 -7.22 10.11
CA GLN A 137 -2.93 -6.28 11.20
C GLN A 137 -1.90 -6.23 12.35
N GLY A 138 -0.76 -6.91 12.22
CA GLY A 138 0.12 -7.19 13.35
C GLY A 138 -0.36 -8.42 14.13
N THR A 139 0.57 -9.24 14.62
CA THR A 139 0.24 -10.33 15.55
C THR A 139 1.13 -10.23 16.78
N LYS A 140 0.53 -10.01 17.94
CA LYS A 140 1.21 -10.17 19.23
C LYS A 140 0.83 -11.54 19.79
N LYS A 141 1.75 -12.51 19.70
CA LYS A 141 1.62 -13.80 20.39
C LYS A 141 2.58 -13.81 21.57
N ARG A 142 2.12 -14.30 22.72
CA ARG A 142 2.94 -14.38 23.94
C ARG A 142 4.18 -15.25 23.65
N GLY A 143 5.37 -14.66 23.75
CA GLY A 143 6.66 -15.34 23.56
C GLY A 143 7.16 -15.45 22.11
N ILE A 144 6.46 -14.90 21.11
CA ILE A 144 6.93 -14.88 19.71
C ILE A 144 7.12 -13.42 19.28
N PRO A 145 8.22 -13.07 18.59
CA PRO A 145 8.41 -11.73 18.03
C PRO A 145 7.17 -11.30 17.24
N SER A 146 6.63 -10.12 17.56
CA SER A 146 5.40 -9.66 16.93
C SER A 146 5.67 -9.28 15.48
N LYS A 147 4.93 -9.89 14.54
CA LYS A 147 4.97 -9.48 13.13
C LYS A 147 4.49 -8.05 12.98
N ARG A 148 5.12 -7.31 12.06
CA ARG A 148 4.73 -5.93 11.74
C ARG A 148 3.38 -5.90 11.05
N SER A 149 2.65 -4.81 11.24
CA SER A 149 1.36 -4.56 10.59
C SER A 149 1.62 -3.98 9.22
N PHE A 150 1.22 -4.71 8.17
CA PHE A 150 1.31 -4.24 6.80
C PHE A 150 0.24 -3.18 6.51
N LYS A 151 -0.91 -3.24 7.20
CA LYS A 151 -1.96 -2.22 7.10
C LYS A 151 -1.43 -0.80 7.31
N ASP A 152 -0.45 -0.64 8.19
CA ASP A 152 0.05 0.66 8.62
C ASP A 152 1.18 1.19 7.72
N THR A 153 1.48 0.49 6.61
CA THR A 153 2.54 0.86 5.67
C THR A 153 2.00 1.78 4.57
N ALA A 154 2.83 2.70 4.09
CA ALA A 154 2.50 3.54 2.93
C ALA A 154 2.33 2.71 1.65
N THR A 155 3.06 1.59 1.56
CA THR A 155 2.91 0.58 0.51
C THR A 155 1.49 0.00 0.49
N TYR A 156 0.92 -0.34 1.65
CA TYR A 156 -0.46 -0.80 1.73
C TYR A 156 -1.45 0.29 1.33
N ALA A 157 -1.23 1.54 1.74
CA ALA A 157 -2.09 2.65 1.33
C ALA A 157 -2.13 2.81 -0.21
N CYS A 158 -0.97 2.74 -0.87
CA CYS A 158 -0.89 2.76 -2.34
C CYS A 158 -1.64 1.58 -2.98
N PHE A 159 -1.48 0.38 -2.42
CA PHE A 159 -2.17 -0.83 -2.87
C PHE A 159 -3.69 -0.71 -2.72
N GLU A 160 -4.14 -0.18 -1.58
CA GLU A 160 -5.55 0.00 -1.27
C GLU A 160 -6.23 0.95 -2.27
N VAL A 161 -5.58 2.05 -2.64
CA VAL A 161 -6.06 2.99 -3.67
C VAL A 161 -6.32 2.24 -4.98
N VAL A 162 -5.36 1.47 -5.47
CA VAL A 162 -5.49 0.75 -6.75
C VAL A 162 -6.57 -0.32 -6.69
N MET A 163 -6.65 -1.07 -5.59
CA MET A 163 -7.66 -2.12 -5.46
C MET A 163 -9.08 -1.55 -5.35
N ARG A 164 -9.27 -0.43 -4.65
CA ARG A 164 -10.57 0.25 -4.54
C ARG A 164 -11.02 0.86 -5.85
N ASN A 165 -10.08 1.39 -6.64
CA ASN A 165 -10.38 1.90 -7.97
C ASN A 165 -10.73 0.78 -8.95
N LYS A 166 -10.05 -0.38 -8.86
CA LYS A 166 -10.25 -1.50 -9.77
C LYS A 166 -11.45 -2.38 -9.43
N PHE A 167 -11.79 -2.53 -8.15
CA PHE A 167 -12.86 -3.42 -7.70
C PHE A 167 -13.88 -2.65 -6.85
N HIS A 168 -15.15 -2.72 -7.23
CA HIS A 168 -16.24 -2.05 -6.51
C HIS A 168 -16.46 -2.63 -5.09
N ASP A 169 -16.13 -3.90 -4.86
CA ASP A 169 -16.22 -4.54 -3.54
C ASP A 169 -14.83 -4.93 -2.99
N THR A 170 -14.25 -4.03 -2.20
CA THR A 170 -13.03 -4.29 -1.42
C THR A 170 -13.32 -4.64 0.04
N ASN A 171 -14.52 -5.16 0.35
CA ASN A 171 -14.82 -5.59 1.71
C ASN A 171 -13.78 -6.61 2.19
N LYS A 172 -13.33 -6.42 3.42
CA LYS A 172 -12.31 -7.25 4.07
C LYS A 172 -10.99 -7.32 3.28
N LEU A 173 -10.63 -6.26 2.54
CA LEU A 173 -9.37 -6.17 1.79
C LEU A 173 -8.17 -6.52 2.69
N ILE A 174 -8.10 -5.91 3.87
CA ILE A 174 -7.01 -6.19 4.81
C ILE A 174 -6.98 -7.64 5.29
N THR A 175 -8.13 -8.28 5.45
CA THR A 175 -8.22 -9.70 5.81
C THR A 175 -7.69 -10.57 4.67
N LYS A 176 -8.04 -10.25 3.42
CA LYS A 176 -7.54 -10.96 2.23
C LYS A 176 -6.03 -10.81 2.09
N VAL A 177 -5.50 -9.60 2.32
CA VAL A 177 -4.06 -9.33 2.36
C VAL A 177 -3.38 -10.07 3.52
N GLY A 178 -3.95 -10.06 4.72
CA GLY A 178 -3.42 -10.79 5.87
C GLY A 178 -3.35 -12.30 5.63
N ASN A 179 -4.39 -12.89 5.03
CA ASN A 179 -4.41 -14.29 4.61
C ASN A 179 -3.35 -14.58 3.54
N TRP A 180 -3.12 -13.65 2.62
CA TRP A 180 -2.09 -13.77 1.61
C TRP A 180 -0.69 -13.74 2.23
N LEU A 181 -0.42 -12.78 3.14
CA LEU A 181 0.85 -12.65 3.87
C LEU A 181 1.14 -13.91 4.71
N ALA A 182 0.12 -14.47 5.36
CA ALA A 182 0.25 -15.70 6.14
C ALA A 182 0.61 -16.94 5.31
N ARG A 183 0.28 -16.97 4.01
CA ARG A 183 0.52 -18.11 3.10
C ARG A 183 1.90 -18.09 2.44
N TRP A 184 2.87 -17.35 2.99
CA TRP A 184 4.24 -17.23 2.45
C TRP A 184 4.95 -18.58 2.25
N SER A 185 4.73 -19.54 3.15
CA SER A 185 5.35 -20.87 3.13
C SER A 185 4.98 -21.74 1.92
N HIS A 186 3.83 -21.50 1.28
CA HIS A 186 3.32 -22.32 0.17
C HIS A 186 3.81 -21.87 -1.22
N ARG A 187 4.53 -20.74 -1.31
CA ARG A 187 4.95 -20.16 -2.59
C ARG A 187 6.27 -20.71 -3.13
N GLU A 188 7.08 -21.43 -2.34
CA GLU A 188 8.39 -21.99 -2.74
C GLU A 188 8.34 -23.51 -2.99
N GLY A 189 7.36 -23.97 -3.75
CA GLY A 189 7.49 -25.27 -4.41
C GLY A 189 7.68 -26.50 -3.52
N ARG A 190 6.93 -26.67 -2.42
CA ARG A 190 6.82 -27.99 -1.75
C ARG A 190 6.21 -29.10 -2.63
N ARG A 191 5.79 -28.80 -3.86
CA ARG A 191 5.41 -29.80 -4.87
C ARG A 191 6.57 -30.27 -5.75
N LYS A 192 7.71 -29.57 -5.81
CA LYS A 192 8.84 -29.96 -6.68
C LYS A 192 9.76 -31.02 -6.08
N ASN A 193 9.69 -31.25 -4.76
CA ASN A 193 10.54 -32.22 -4.03
C ASN A 193 9.73 -33.33 -3.33
N ARG A 194 8.58 -33.74 -3.86
CA ARG A 194 8.07 -35.07 -3.48
C ARG A 194 8.88 -36.09 -4.26
N PRO A 195 9.64 -37.00 -3.62
CA PRO A 195 10.17 -38.15 -4.32
C PRO A 195 8.99 -38.84 -5.01
N ASN A 196 9.09 -39.03 -6.32
CA ASN A 196 8.11 -39.80 -7.07
C ASN A 196 8.20 -41.25 -6.54
N PRO A 197 7.16 -41.81 -5.90
CA PRO A 197 7.22 -43.18 -5.39
C PRO A 197 7.34 -44.23 -6.51
N MET A 198 7.19 -43.83 -7.78
CA MET A 198 7.39 -44.70 -8.94
C MET A 198 8.80 -44.61 -9.57
N ALA A 199 9.74 -43.90 -8.96
CA ALA A 199 11.12 -43.82 -9.44
C ALA A 199 12.09 -44.77 -8.72
N ASP A 200 11.59 -45.68 -7.86
CA ASP A 200 12.42 -46.70 -7.20
C ASP A 200 12.39 -48.02 -8.02
N PRO A 201 13.50 -48.43 -8.66
CA PRO A 201 13.57 -49.68 -9.41
C PRO A 201 13.64 -50.93 -8.52
N ARG A 202 13.57 -50.80 -7.18
CA ARG A 202 13.70 -51.95 -6.26
C ARG A 202 12.38 -52.49 -5.71
N ALA A 203 11.26 -52.06 -6.27
CA ALA A 203 9.96 -52.68 -6.03
C ALA A 203 9.57 -53.58 -7.21
N SER A 204 10.25 -54.72 -7.34
CA SER A 204 9.79 -55.91 -8.07
C SER A 204 10.35 -57.13 -7.38
#